data_AF-A0AA90SVB0-F1
#
_entry.id   AF-A0AA90SVB0-F1
#
_cell.length_a   1.000
_cell.length_b   1.000
_cell.length_c   1.000
_cell.angle_alpha   90.00
_cell.angle_beta   90.00
_cell.angle_gamma   90.00
#
_symmetry.space_group_name_H-M   'P 1'
#
loop_
_entity.id
_entity.type
_entity.pdbx_description
1 polymer ?
#
loop_
_entity_poly.entity_id
_entity_poly.type
_entity_poly.pdbx_seq_one_letter_code
_entity_poly.pdbx_strand_id
1 'polypeptide(L)' 'MSASLSEHVKDRFGDNLKSHALDFYHSFSTTQTLLLAWMQDHGCPISEGSLSNILTSGHDAFHQEKKSYWIHG' A
#
# COMPACT_ATOMS: atom_id res chain seq x y z
N MET A 1 1.03 -21.35 21.97
CA MET A 1 2.34 -20.67 21.84
C MET A 1 2.08 -19.28 21.27
N SER A 2 2.24 -18.21 22.04
CA SER A 2 2.05 -16.82 21.57
C SER A 2 3.41 -16.29 21.14
N ALA A 3 3.64 -16.14 19.84
CA ALA A 3 4.87 -15.55 19.33
C ALA A 3 4.80 -14.04 19.58
N SER A 4 5.69 -13.52 20.44
CA SER A 4 5.89 -12.08 20.60
C SER A 4 6.32 -11.49 19.26
N LEU A 5 5.42 -10.72 18.64
CA LEU A 5 5.69 -9.99 17.42
C LEU A 5 6.73 -8.90 17.75
N SER A 6 7.98 -9.09 17.31
CA SER A 6 9.05 -8.12 17.54
C SER A 6 8.65 -6.71 17.07
N GLU A 7 9.10 -5.67 17.75
CA GLU A 7 8.85 -4.24 17.45
C GLU A 7 9.17 -3.79 16.01
N HIS A 8 9.79 -4.65 15.19
CA HIS A 8 9.98 -4.44 13.76
C HIS A 8 8.68 -4.64 12.95
N VAL A 9 7.66 -5.30 13.50
CA VAL A 9 6.33 -5.44 12.88
C VAL A 9 5.41 -4.32 13.36
N LYS A 10 5.87 -3.06 13.26
CA LYS A 10 4.98 -1.91 13.50
C LYS A 10 4.03 -1.69 12.33
N ASP A 11 4.40 -2.16 11.14
CA ASP A 11 3.53 -2.14 9.99
C ASP A 11 3.23 -3.55 9.50
N ARG A 12 1.94 -3.84 9.37
CA ARG A 12 1.42 -5.13 8.91
C ARG A 12 1.74 -5.36 7.43
N PHE A 13 2.04 -4.30 6.67
CA PHE A 13 2.30 -4.33 5.24
C PHE A 13 3.58 -3.53 4.91
N GLY A 14 4.59 -4.20 4.36
CA GLY A 14 5.81 -3.51 3.93
C GLY A 14 5.54 -2.43 2.88
N ASP A 15 6.40 -1.42 2.81
CA ASP A 15 6.24 -0.25 1.93
C ASP A 15 6.08 -0.63 0.45
N ASN A 16 6.78 -1.67 -0.01
CA ASN A 16 6.64 -2.18 -1.38
C ASN A 16 5.20 -2.58 -1.73
N LEU A 17 4.51 -3.29 -0.83
CA LEU A 17 3.14 -3.73 -1.08
C LEU A 17 2.18 -2.54 -1.15
N LYS A 18 2.40 -1.53 -0.31
CA LYS A 18 1.61 -0.29 -0.31
C LYS A 18 1.83 0.50 -1.60
N SER A 19 3.07 0.64 -2.05
CA SER A 19 3.40 1.32 -3.31
C SER A 19 2.76 0.63 -4.51
N HIS A 20 2.78 -0.70 -4.57
CA HIS A 20 2.10 -1.46 -5.63
C HIS A 20 0.57 -1.28 -5.56
N ALA A 21 -0.01 -1.28 -4.36
CA ALA A 21 -1.45 -1.04 -4.18
C ALA A 21 -1.86 0.34 -4.70
N LEU A 22 -1.07 1.36 -4.40
CA LEU A 22 -1.28 2.74 -4.86
C LEU A 22 -1.13 2.85 -6.38
N ASP A 23 -0.12 2.21 -6.98
CA ASP A 23 0.07 2.23 -8.43
C ASP A 23 -1.07 1.53 -9.18
N PHE A 24 -1.53 0.37 -8.71
CA PHE A 24 -2.70 -0.29 -9.29
C PHE A 24 -3.97 0.56 -9.20
N TYR A 25 -4.17 1.24 -8.07
CA TYR A 25 -5.36 2.06 -7.86
C TYR A 25 -5.32 3.35 -8.71
N HIS A 26 -4.19 4.06 -8.73
CA HIS A 26 -4.08 5.37 -9.37
C HIS A 26 -3.64 5.31 -10.84
N SER A 27 -2.66 4.46 -11.18
CA SER A 27 -2.11 4.38 -12.53
C SER A 27 -2.94 3.47 -13.45
N PHE A 28 -3.48 2.38 -12.90
CA PHE A 28 -4.25 1.40 -13.68
C PHE A 28 -5.77 1.54 -13.53
N SER A 29 -6.25 2.53 -12.78
CA SER A 29 -7.70 2.73 -12.49
C SER A 29 -8.36 1.46 -11.91
N THR A 30 -7.60 0.65 -11.18
CA THR A 30 -8.12 -0.56 -10.53
C THR A 30 -9.07 -0.15 -9.42
N THR A 31 -10.23 -0.81 -9.32
CA THR A 31 -11.16 -0.55 -8.21
C THR A 31 -10.62 -1.15 -6.91
N GLN A 32 -10.96 -0.53 -5.78
CA GLN A 32 -10.57 -1.04 -4.46
C GLN A 32 -11.06 -2.49 -4.24
N THR A 33 -12.24 -2.84 -4.74
CA THR A 33 -12.79 -4.19 -4.67
C THR A 33 -11.95 -5.21 -5.43
N LEU A 34 -11.51 -4.87 -6.65
CA LEU A 34 -10.67 -5.76 -7.45
C LEU A 34 -9.29 -5.95 -6.83
N LEU A 35 -8.71 -4.86 -6.31
CA LEU A 35 -7.42 -4.89 -5.62
C LEU A 35 -7.49 -5.72 -4.33
N LEU A 36 -8.59 -5.61 -3.58
CA LEU A 36 -8.84 -6.41 -2.38
C LEU A 36 -8.89 -7.91 -2.71
N ALA A 37 -9.65 -8.28 -3.75
CA ALA A 37 -9.74 -9.66 -4.20
C ALA A 37 -8.39 -10.20 -4.65
N TRP A 38 -7.63 -9.43 -5.43
CA TRP A 38 -6.29 -9.79 -5.87
C TRP A 38 -5.36 -10.03 -4.67
N MET A 39 -5.34 -9.12 -3.70
CA MET A 39 -4.49 -9.29 -2.51
C MET A 39 -4.85 -10.55 -1.71
N GLN A 40 -6.14 -10.83 -1.53
CA GLN A 40 -6.60 -12.01 -0.80
C GLN A 40 -6.26 -13.32 -1.55
N ASP A 41 -6.43 -13.34 -2.87
CA ASP A 41 -6.08 -14.48 -3.73
C ASP A 41 -4.57 -14.78 -3.68
N HIS A 42 -3.74 -13.74 -3.63
CA HIS A 42 -2.29 -13.84 -3.48
C HIS A 42 -1.80 -14.06 -2.03
N GLY A 43 -2.70 -14.39 -1.09
CA GLY A 43 -2.34 -14.76 0.27
C GLY A 43 -2.03 -13.59 1.20
N CYS A 44 -2.45 -12.37 0.84
CA CYS A 44 -2.36 -11.18 1.66
C CYS A 44 -3.72 -10.90 2.34
N PRO A 45 -3.93 -11.34 3.60
CA PRO A 45 -5.20 -11.17 4.29
C PRO A 45 -5.36 -9.71 4.75
N ILE A 46 -5.78 -8.82 3.87
CA ILE A 46 -6.10 -7.42 4.19
C ILE A 46 -7.61 -7.20 4.30
N SER A 47 -8.03 -6.39 5.28
CA SER A 47 -9.41 -5.94 5.41
C SER A 47 -9.65 -4.74 4.50
N GLU A 48 -10.88 -4.58 4.00
CA GLU A 48 -11.28 -3.43 3.17
C GLU A 48 -10.91 -2.08 3.80
N GLY A 49 -11.15 -1.92 5.11
CA GLY A 49 -10.80 -0.69 5.83
C GLY A 49 -9.29 -0.43 5.90
N SER A 50 -8.46 -1.46 6.05
CA SER A 50 -7.00 -1.32 5.99
C SER A 50 -6.52 -0.96 4.58
N LEU A 51 -7.12 -1.56 3.54
CA LEU A 51 -6.81 -1.20 2.15
C LEU A 51 -7.23 0.24 1.86
N SER A 52 -8.44 0.64 2.29
CA SER A 52 -8.93 2.02 2.19
C SER A 52 -7.95 2.99 2.85
N ASN A 53 -7.47 2.66 4.06
CA ASN A 53 -6.49 3.46 4.77
C ASN A 53 -5.17 3.56 3.99
N ILE A 54 -4.68 2.50 3.34
CA ILE A 54 -3.48 2.55 2.49
C ILE A 54 -3.70 3.47 1.28
N LEU A 55 -4.85 3.33 0.61
CA LEU A 55 -5.20 4.11 -0.58
C LEU A 55 -5.44 5.60 -0.28
N THR A 56 -5.86 5.94 0.94
CA THR A 56 -6.22 7.31 1.35
C THR A 56 -5.14 8.00 2.19
N SER A 57 -4.43 7.26 3.04
CA SER A 57 -3.42 7.81 3.97
C SER A 57 -2.03 7.97 3.34
N GLY A 58 -1.85 7.55 2.08
CA GLY A 58 -0.60 7.68 1.34
C GLY A 58 -0.51 8.91 0.43
N HIS A 59 -1.49 9.82 0.44
CA HIS A 59 -1.55 10.92 -0.53
C HIS A 59 -0.35 11.89 -0.44
N ASP A 60 0.22 12.09 0.75
CA ASP A 60 1.40 12.97 0.92
C ASP A 60 2.72 12.26 0.56
N ALA A 61 2.89 11.00 0.97
CA ALA A 61 4.11 10.22 0.75
C ALA A 61 4.28 9.76 -0.71
N PHE A 62 3.18 9.36 -1.39
CA PHE A 62 3.21 8.95 -2.80
C PHE A 62 3.57 10.11 -3.75
N HIS A 63 3.32 11.35 -3.33
CA HIS A 63 3.72 12.55 -4.08
C HIS A 63 5.17 12.99 -3.83
N GLN A 64 5.88 12.41 -2.86
CA GLN A 64 7.27 12.77 -2.57
C GLN A 64 8.26 12.05 -3.51
N GLU A 65 7.95 10.82 -3.96
CA GLU A 65 8.85 10.09 -4.87
C GLU A 65 8.86 10.67 -6.30
N LYS A 66 7.78 11.33 -6.75
CA LYS A 66 7.74 12.02 -8.06
C LYS A 66 8.22 13.46 -8.06
N LYS A 67 8.53 14.06 -6.89
CA LYS A 67 9.03 15.45 -6.81
C LYS A 67 10.55 15.57 -6.98
N SER A 68 11.30 14.46 -6.96
CA SER A 68 12.77 14.48 -7.03
C SER A 68 13.35 14.37 -8.45
N TYR A 69 12.61 14.74 -9.50
CA TYR A 69 13.12 14.72 -10.88
C TYR A 69 13.00 16.05 -11.64
N TRP A 70 12.66 17.17 -10.98
CA TRP A 70 12.53 18.47 -11.66
C TRP A 70 13.17 19.64 -10.91
N ILE A 71 14.43 19.47 -10.46
CA ILE A 71 15.28 20.60 -10.04
C ILE A 71 16.73 20.48 -10.54
N HIS A 72 16.99 20.00 -11.74
CA HIS A 72 18.27 20.23 -12.43
C HIS A 72 18.08 20.21 -13.96
N GLY A 73 17.67 21.35 -14.51
CA GLY A 73 17.55 21.62 -15.95
C GLY A 73 17.14 23.05 -16.21
#